data_AF-A0A9E2QZY5-F1
#
_entry.id   AF-A0A9E2QZY5-F1
#
_cell.length_a   1.000
_cell.length_b   1.000
_cell.length_c   1.000
_cell.angle_alpha   90.00
_cell.angle_beta   90.00
_cell.angle_gamma   90.00
#
_symmetry.space_group_name_H-M   'P 1'
#
loop_
_entity.id
_entity.type
_entity.pdbx_description
1 polymer ?
#
loop_
_entity_poly.entity_id
_entity_poly.type
_entity_poly.pdbx_seq_one_letter_code
_entity_poly.pdbx_strand_id
1 'polypeptide(L)'
;VAGKLYPEGVTTNSEDGVNDIPALYPVFERMAKEEFILCLHGERPGVFSLDRETAFLPVLEEIATRFPNLKIVLEHVTTEAAVELVKKLPDTVAATITVHHLYLTLDDVIGDKIRPHHFCKPVAKRPEDRAALLAAATSGNPKFFLGTDSAPHAVETKECEAGCAGVYTAPVAIPLLAEIFERQNALDQLEGFTSFFGAEWYGLPPNAAHITLQKQEWIVPDRCGTVVPFRAGKKLTWKVT
;
A
#
# COMPACT_ATOMS: atom_id res chain seq x y z
N VAL A 1 -12.21 -12.74 8.27
CA VAL A 1 -12.93 -11.46 8.00
C VAL A 1 -12.04 -10.31 8.50
N ALA A 2 -12.03 -9.15 7.84
CA ALA A 2 -11.17 -8.03 8.22
C ALA A 2 -11.98 -6.77 8.56
N GLY A 3 -11.48 -5.97 9.50
CA GLY A 3 -11.96 -4.63 9.81
C GLY A 3 -10.91 -3.59 9.40
N LYS A 4 -11.34 -2.53 8.73
CA LYS A 4 -10.46 -1.43 8.29
C LYS A 4 -10.65 -0.22 9.20
N LEU A 5 -9.55 0.27 9.77
CA LEU A 5 -9.51 1.49 10.55
C LEU A 5 -8.94 2.64 9.70
N TYR A 6 -9.72 3.72 9.62
CA TYR A 6 -9.29 5.00 9.08
C TYR A 6 -9.24 6.03 10.22
N PRO A 7 -8.08 6.65 10.49
CA PRO A 7 -8.02 7.82 11.36
C PRO A 7 -8.86 8.98 10.82
N GLU A 8 -9.39 9.83 11.69
CA GLU A 8 -10.24 10.95 11.30
C GLU A 8 -9.52 11.91 10.33
N GLY A 9 -10.14 12.21 9.18
CA GLY A 9 -9.71 13.21 8.20
C GLY A 9 -8.37 12.95 7.50
N VAL A 10 -7.76 11.77 7.63
CA VAL A 10 -6.48 11.51 6.99
C VAL A 10 -6.59 11.18 5.51
N THR A 11 -7.68 10.57 5.03
CA THR A 11 -7.85 10.16 3.62
C THR A 11 -9.27 10.40 3.08
N THR A 12 -9.54 10.05 1.82
CA THR A 12 -10.85 10.23 1.18
C THR A 12 -11.95 9.49 1.94
N ASN A 13 -13.07 10.17 2.22
CA ASN A 13 -14.22 9.66 2.98
C ASN A 13 -13.89 9.22 4.42
N SER A 14 -12.89 9.82 5.06
CA SER A 14 -12.51 9.51 6.44
C SER A 14 -12.92 10.59 7.45
N GLU A 15 -13.86 11.47 7.11
CA GLU A 15 -14.32 12.56 7.99
C GLU A 15 -14.96 12.04 9.28
N ASP A 16 -15.60 10.87 9.25
CA ASP A 16 -16.15 10.17 10.43
C ASP A 16 -15.17 9.12 11.00
N GLY A 17 -13.87 9.28 10.75
CA GLY A 17 -12.83 8.33 11.15
C GLY A 17 -12.56 8.31 12.66
N VAL A 18 -11.71 7.38 13.09
CA VAL A 18 -11.38 7.16 14.50
C VAL A 18 -10.45 8.26 15.02
N ASN A 19 -10.82 8.88 16.14
CA ASN A 19 -10.01 9.89 16.83
C ASN A 19 -9.50 9.46 18.22
N ASP A 20 -10.10 8.43 18.81
CA ASP A 20 -9.65 7.79 20.05
C ASP A 20 -9.52 6.27 19.86
N ILE A 21 -8.30 5.83 19.55
CA ILE A 21 -8.00 4.41 19.32
C ILE A 21 -8.18 3.56 20.60
N PRO A 22 -7.76 4.02 21.80
CA PRO A 22 -8.10 3.35 23.06
C PRO A 22 -9.57 3.02 23.26
N ALA A 23 -10.50 3.86 22.78
CA ALA A 23 -11.94 3.57 22.86
C ALA A 23 -12.36 2.29 22.09
N LEU A 24 -11.55 1.86 21.12
CA LEU A 24 -11.78 0.65 20.32
C LEU A 24 -11.13 -0.62 20.91
N TYR A 25 -10.43 -0.53 22.03
CA TYR A 25 -9.78 -1.69 22.65
C TYR A 25 -10.72 -2.88 22.94
N PRO A 26 -11.97 -2.68 23.40
CA PRO A 26 -12.93 -3.78 23.51
C PRO A 26 -13.24 -4.45 22.17
N VAL A 27 -13.24 -3.68 21.07
CA VAL A 27 -13.43 -4.20 19.71
C VAL A 27 -12.22 -5.01 19.27
N PHE A 28 -11.00 -4.51 19.51
CA PHE A 28 -9.76 -5.22 19.18
C PHE A 28 -9.64 -6.53 19.96
N GLU A 29 -10.03 -6.55 21.23
CA GLU A 29 -10.10 -7.78 22.02
C GLU A 29 -11.08 -8.79 21.41
N ARG A 30 -12.24 -8.34 20.94
CA ARG A 30 -13.20 -9.22 20.26
C ARG A 30 -12.69 -9.69 18.91
N MET A 31 -12.07 -8.81 18.13
CA MET A 31 -11.46 -9.16 16.84
C MET A 31 -10.40 -10.25 17.02
N ALA A 32 -9.55 -10.14 18.05
CA ALA A 32 -8.55 -11.17 18.35
C ALA A 32 -9.19 -12.53 18.69
N LYS A 33 -10.28 -12.53 19.48
CA LYS A 33 -11.00 -13.76 19.86
C LYS A 33 -11.69 -14.46 18.68
N GLU A 34 -12.16 -13.68 17.71
CA GLU A 34 -12.89 -14.17 16.53
C GLU A 34 -11.98 -14.31 15.30
N GLU A 35 -10.67 -14.18 15.48
CA GLU A 35 -9.67 -14.28 14.40
C GLU A 35 -9.90 -13.29 13.24
N PHE A 36 -10.41 -12.10 13.57
CA PHE A 36 -10.49 -10.98 12.62
C PHE A 36 -9.12 -10.32 12.44
N ILE A 37 -8.91 -9.76 11.25
CA ILE A 37 -7.70 -9.01 10.90
C ILE A 37 -8.01 -7.51 11.00
N LEU A 38 -7.12 -6.76 11.65
CA LEU A 38 -7.18 -5.30 11.74
C LEU A 38 -6.29 -4.68 10.65
N CYS A 39 -6.90 -4.09 9.63
CA CYS A 39 -6.21 -3.32 8.60
C CYS A 39 -6.15 -1.85 9.02
N LEU A 40 -4.97 -1.23 9.00
CA LEU A 40 -4.76 0.13 9.49
C LEU A 40 -4.30 1.04 8.35
N HIS A 41 -5.02 2.15 8.11
CA HIS A 41 -4.40 3.30 7.46
C HIS A 41 -3.59 4.07 8.50
N GLY A 42 -2.29 3.81 8.58
CA GLY A 42 -1.46 4.29 9.69
C GLY A 42 -0.91 5.70 9.52
N GLU A 43 -1.77 6.73 9.46
CA GLU A 43 -1.35 8.14 9.50
C GLU A 43 -1.94 8.85 10.72
N ARG A 44 -1.13 9.61 11.47
CA ARG A 44 -1.64 10.39 12.62
C ARG A 44 -2.29 11.71 12.15
N PRO A 45 -3.58 11.95 12.44
CA PRO A 45 -4.23 13.23 12.15
C PRO A 45 -3.55 14.41 12.87
N GLY A 46 -3.62 15.61 12.28
CA GLY A 46 -3.06 16.82 12.87
C GLY A 46 -1.53 16.93 12.86
N VAL A 47 -0.81 15.89 12.41
CA VAL A 47 0.64 15.92 12.22
C VAL A 47 0.99 16.40 10.80
N PHE A 48 2.18 17.01 10.64
CA PHE A 48 2.72 17.42 9.35
C PHE A 48 2.71 16.24 8.37
N SER A 49 2.28 16.47 7.12
CA SER A 49 1.90 15.42 6.17
C SER A 49 2.98 14.36 5.93
N LEU A 50 4.25 14.75 5.91
CA LEU A 50 5.35 13.80 5.67
C LEU A 50 5.69 12.97 6.91
N ASP A 51 5.30 13.40 8.11
CA ASP A 51 5.63 12.75 9.38
C ASP A 51 4.48 11.90 9.93
N ARG A 52 3.29 11.94 9.29
CA ARG A 52 2.07 11.29 9.81
C ARG A 52 2.22 9.79 10.00
N GLU A 53 2.85 9.10 9.07
CA GLU A 53 3.06 7.64 9.16
C GLU A 53 4.00 7.30 10.33
N THR A 54 5.17 7.95 10.37
CA THR A 54 6.13 7.80 11.47
C THR A 54 5.51 8.11 12.83
N ALA A 55 4.68 9.16 12.91
CA ALA A 55 4.00 9.56 14.13
C ALA A 55 2.87 8.59 14.56
N PHE A 56 2.43 7.70 13.67
CA PHE A 56 1.47 6.64 13.97
C PHE A 56 2.15 5.37 14.50
N LEU A 57 3.44 5.16 14.23
CA LEU A 57 4.16 3.93 14.60
C LEU A 57 4.09 3.56 16.10
N PRO A 58 4.17 4.51 17.06
CA PRO A 58 3.97 4.17 18.47
C PRO A 58 2.60 3.57 18.80
N VAL A 59 1.56 3.97 18.04
CA VAL A 59 0.21 3.41 18.18
C VAL A 59 0.17 1.97 17.68
N LEU A 60 0.80 1.69 16.53
CA LEU A 60 0.92 0.31 16.03
C LEU A 60 1.63 -0.58 17.06
N GLU A 61 2.74 -0.12 17.62
CA GLU A 61 3.50 -0.84 18.65
C GLU A 61 2.66 -1.08 19.92
N GLU A 62 1.88 -0.09 20.37
CA GLU A 62 0.98 -0.24 21.51
C GLU A 62 -0.09 -1.31 21.24
N ILE A 63 -0.76 -1.27 20.08
CA ILE A 63 -1.79 -2.25 19.73
C ILE A 63 -1.18 -3.65 19.66
N ALA A 64 -0.05 -3.81 18.96
CA ALA A 64 0.62 -5.11 18.81
C ALA A 64 1.06 -5.69 20.16
N THR A 65 1.55 -4.85 21.07
CA THR A 65 1.98 -5.25 22.41
C THR A 65 0.79 -5.63 23.29
N ARG A 66 -0.31 -4.87 23.20
CA ARG A 66 -1.50 -5.06 24.05
C ARG A 66 -2.36 -6.22 23.61
N PHE A 67 -2.43 -6.49 22.30
CA PHE A 67 -3.23 -7.54 21.69
C PHE A 67 -2.34 -8.50 20.88
N PRO A 68 -1.48 -9.29 21.54
CA PRO A 68 -0.45 -10.09 20.84
C PRO A 68 -1.02 -11.12 19.85
N ASN A 69 -2.28 -11.54 20.04
CA ASN A 69 -2.98 -12.49 19.17
C ASN A 69 -3.80 -11.82 18.05
N LEU A 70 -3.92 -10.49 18.03
CA LEU A 70 -4.63 -9.78 16.97
C LEU A 70 -3.72 -9.69 15.75
N LYS A 71 -4.18 -10.23 14.61
CA LYS A 71 -3.50 -10.02 13.32
C LYS A 71 -3.73 -8.59 12.84
N ILE A 72 -2.65 -7.89 12.50
CA ILE A 72 -2.64 -6.48 12.08
C ILE A 72 -1.95 -6.36 10.73
N VAL A 73 -2.55 -5.60 9.81
CA VAL A 73 -1.90 -5.16 8.57
C VAL A 73 -1.75 -3.65 8.62
N LEU A 74 -0.51 -3.16 8.65
CA LEU A 74 -0.22 -1.75 8.37
C LEU A 74 -0.31 -1.56 6.86
N GLU A 75 -1.40 -0.98 6.38
CA GLU A 75 -1.65 -0.87 4.95
C GLU A 75 -0.67 0.13 4.30
N HIS A 76 -0.38 -0.10 3.02
CA HIS A 76 0.30 0.81 2.08
C HIS A 76 1.43 1.64 2.73
N VAL A 77 2.40 0.97 3.35
CA VAL A 77 3.51 1.62 4.05
C VAL A 77 4.36 2.45 3.09
N THR A 78 4.86 3.60 3.57
CA THR A 78 5.56 4.58 2.74
C THR A 78 6.90 5.05 3.29
N THR A 79 7.29 4.64 4.49
CA THR A 79 8.52 5.05 5.18
C THR A 79 9.44 3.87 5.49
N GLU A 80 10.75 4.13 5.52
CA GLU A 80 11.74 3.19 6.05
C GLU A 80 11.43 2.80 7.50
N ALA A 81 11.01 3.78 8.32
CA ALA A 81 10.67 3.56 9.72
C ALA A 81 9.53 2.53 9.90
N ALA A 82 8.49 2.58 9.06
CA ALA A 82 7.41 1.60 9.08
C ALA A 82 7.89 0.20 8.70
N VAL A 83 8.70 0.09 7.63
CA VAL A 83 9.31 -1.18 7.20
C VAL A 83 10.14 -1.80 8.34
N GLU A 84 10.99 -1.00 8.97
CA GLU A 84 11.86 -1.47 10.05
C GLU A 84 11.08 -1.84 11.32
N LEU A 85 9.99 -1.14 11.64
CA LEU A 85 9.13 -1.51 12.76
C LEU A 85 8.40 -2.83 12.49
N VAL A 86 7.81 -3.01 11.30
CA VAL A 86 7.09 -4.25 10.93
C VAL A 86 8.01 -5.47 11.00
N LYS A 87 9.28 -5.34 10.58
CA LYS A 87 10.27 -6.41 10.73
C LYS A 87 10.52 -6.80 12.19
N LYS A 88 10.49 -5.84 13.11
CA LYS A 88 10.78 -6.03 14.55
C LYS A 88 9.58 -6.54 15.35
N LEU A 89 8.35 -6.19 14.91
CA LEU A 89 7.12 -6.60 15.59
C LEU A 89 6.85 -8.11 15.41
N PRO A 90 5.99 -8.71 16.26
CA PRO A 90 5.64 -10.13 16.19
C PRO A 90 5.07 -10.56 14.84
N ASP A 91 4.95 -11.88 14.62
CA ASP A 91 4.41 -12.45 13.38
C ASP A 91 2.90 -12.21 13.19
N THR A 92 2.25 -11.58 14.16
CA THR A 92 0.89 -11.06 14.05
C THR A 92 0.82 -9.66 13.43
N VAL A 93 1.95 -9.07 13.04
CA VAL A 93 2.00 -7.80 12.29
C VAL A 93 2.63 -7.98 10.91
N ALA A 94 1.91 -7.52 9.89
CA ALA A 94 2.36 -7.47 8.49
C ALA A 94 2.10 -6.07 7.90
N ALA A 95 2.54 -5.87 6.66
CA ALA A 95 2.26 -4.66 5.90
C ALA A 95 1.99 -4.95 4.43
N THR A 96 1.14 -4.12 3.83
CA THR A 96 1.00 -4.09 2.37
C THR A 96 1.87 -3.00 1.77
N ILE A 97 2.41 -3.27 0.58
CA ILE A 97 3.17 -2.29 -0.20
C ILE A 97 2.49 -2.11 -1.56
N THR A 98 2.28 -0.86 -1.96
CA THR A 98 1.67 -0.53 -3.24
C THR A 98 2.70 -0.51 -4.36
N VAL A 99 2.27 -0.80 -5.59
CA VAL A 99 3.13 -0.69 -6.76
C VAL A 99 3.58 0.74 -7.03
N HIS A 100 2.77 1.75 -6.67
CA HIS A 100 3.11 3.14 -6.94
C HIS A 100 4.11 3.70 -5.92
N HIS A 101 4.11 3.25 -4.66
CA HIS A 101 5.15 3.63 -3.69
C HIS A 101 6.51 2.96 -3.94
N LEU A 102 6.54 1.81 -4.62
CA LEU A 102 7.79 1.23 -5.14
C LEU A 102 8.40 2.03 -6.30
N TYR A 103 7.60 2.91 -6.92
CA TYR A 103 8.00 3.72 -8.07
C TYR A 103 8.27 5.17 -7.69
N LEU A 104 7.34 5.81 -6.97
CA LEU A 104 7.30 7.25 -6.74
C LEU A 104 8.15 7.67 -5.54
N THR A 105 8.82 8.81 -5.66
CA THR A 105 9.21 9.66 -4.53
C THR A 105 8.38 10.94 -4.52
N LEU A 106 8.55 11.79 -3.50
CA LEU A 106 7.90 13.10 -3.44
C LEU A 106 8.25 13.99 -4.65
N ASP A 107 9.45 13.84 -5.22
CA ASP A 107 9.87 14.58 -6.42
C ASP A 107 9.02 14.23 -7.63
N ASP A 108 8.54 12.98 -7.73
CA ASP A 108 7.62 12.58 -8.80
C ASP A 108 6.23 13.22 -8.65
N VAL A 109 5.89 13.72 -7.47
CA VAL A 109 4.60 14.38 -7.18
C VAL A 109 4.72 15.89 -7.35
N ILE A 110 5.79 16.52 -6.85
CA ILE A 110 5.92 17.99 -6.74
C ILE A 110 7.31 18.56 -7.09
N GLY A 111 8.27 17.76 -7.57
CA GLY A 111 9.66 18.20 -7.74
C GLY A 111 9.88 19.24 -8.85
N ASP A 112 9.39 18.98 -10.07
CA ASP A 112 9.45 19.92 -11.20
C ASP A 112 8.11 20.66 -11.39
N LYS A 113 7.04 19.88 -11.52
CA LYS A 113 5.66 20.34 -11.62
C LYS A 113 4.78 19.47 -10.77
N ILE A 114 3.65 20.01 -10.32
CA ILE A 114 2.63 19.25 -9.63
C ILE A 114 2.05 18.20 -10.59
N ARG A 115 2.10 16.93 -10.18
CA ARG A 115 1.48 15.80 -10.89
C ARG A 115 0.34 15.23 -10.05
N PRO A 116 -0.91 15.71 -10.22
CA PRO A 116 -2.02 15.32 -9.37
C PRO A 116 -2.32 13.82 -9.42
N HIS A 117 -2.11 13.17 -10.57
CA HIS A 117 -2.30 11.72 -10.73
C HIS A 117 -1.28 10.86 -9.97
N HIS A 118 -0.23 11.45 -9.40
CA HIS A 118 0.71 10.78 -8.50
C HIS A 118 0.40 11.04 -7.02
N PHE A 119 -0.48 12.00 -6.71
CA PHE A 119 -0.88 12.31 -5.34
C PHE A 119 -1.82 11.24 -4.77
N CYS A 120 -1.41 10.63 -3.66
CA CYS A 120 -2.15 9.64 -2.87
C CYS A 120 -1.82 9.81 -1.39
N LYS A 121 -2.42 8.96 -0.55
CA LYS A 121 -2.19 8.94 0.89
C LYS A 121 -1.97 7.51 1.38
N PRO A 122 -0.89 7.24 2.13
CA PRO A 122 0.14 8.19 2.54
C PRO A 122 0.94 8.71 1.34
N VAL A 123 1.40 9.96 1.40
CA VAL A 123 2.16 10.60 0.30
C VAL A 123 3.48 9.86 0.06
N ALA A 124 3.90 9.69 -1.19
CA ALA A 124 5.24 9.19 -1.51
C ALA A 124 6.33 10.03 -0.84
N LYS A 125 7.32 9.37 -0.23
CA LYS A 125 8.30 10.01 0.66
C LYS A 125 9.65 10.20 -0.02
N ARG A 126 10.76 10.02 0.70
CA ARG A 126 12.11 10.29 0.21
C ARG A 126 12.65 9.10 -0.59
N PRO A 127 13.72 9.28 -1.38
CA PRO A 127 14.37 8.17 -2.09
C PRO A 127 14.78 7.00 -1.20
N GLU A 128 15.25 7.26 0.02
CA GLU A 128 15.62 6.26 1.03
C GLU A 128 14.42 5.43 1.50
N ASP A 129 13.25 6.08 1.69
CA ASP A 129 12.02 5.37 2.04
C ASP A 129 11.61 4.43 0.90
N ARG A 130 11.62 4.91 -0.35
CA ARG A 130 11.35 4.06 -1.53
C ARG A 130 12.33 2.90 -1.62
N ALA A 131 13.60 3.12 -1.32
CA ALA A 131 14.61 2.07 -1.33
C ALA A 131 14.32 0.99 -0.27
N ALA A 132 13.90 1.39 0.94
CA ALA A 132 13.49 0.46 1.98
C ALA A 132 12.25 -0.36 1.58
N LEU A 133 11.27 0.26 0.92
CA LEU A 133 10.08 -0.42 0.40
C LEU A 133 10.44 -1.43 -0.70
N LEU A 134 11.32 -1.06 -1.63
CA LEU A 134 11.83 -1.96 -2.66
C LEU A 134 12.51 -3.17 -2.03
N ALA A 135 13.43 -2.94 -1.09
CA ALA A 135 14.12 -4.01 -0.39
C ALA A 135 13.15 -4.92 0.38
N ALA A 136 12.11 -4.37 1.01
CA ALA A 136 11.10 -5.16 1.70
C ALA A 136 10.26 -6.01 0.73
N ALA A 137 9.74 -5.42 -0.34
CA ALA A 137 8.90 -6.10 -1.33
C ALA A 137 9.64 -7.24 -2.03
N THR A 138 10.95 -7.10 -2.28
CA THR A 138 11.76 -8.11 -2.98
C THR A 138 12.57 -9.01 -2.04
N SER A 139 12.29 -9.00 -0.73
CA SER A 139 13.07 -9.76 0.26
C SER A 139 12.68 -11.23 0.41
N GLY A 140 11.50 -11.63 -0.08
CA GLY A 140 10.92 -12.94 0.25
C GLY A 140 10.38 -13.04 1.69
N ASN A 141 10.34 -11.95 2.44
CA ASN A 141 9.77 -11.91 3.79
C ASN A 141 8.22 -11.92 3.72
N PRO A 142 7.53 -12.94 4.29
CA PRO A 142 6.08 -13.08 4.18
C PRO A 142 5.28 -11.99 4.91
N LYS A 143 5.93 -11.15 5.74
CA LYS A 143 5.28 -9.98 6.36
C LYS A 143 4.96 -8.85 5.38
N PHE A 144 5.52 -8.87 4.17
CA PHE A 144 5.30 -7.86 3.15
C PHE A 144 4.64 -8.48 1.92
N PHE A 145 3.44 -8.01 1.58
CA PHE A 145 2.70 -8.52 0.43
C PHE A 145 1.96 -7.41 -0.33
N LEU A 146 1.46 -7.74 -1.52
CA LEU A 146 0.81 -6.78 -2.39
C LEU A 146 -0.51 -6.27 -1.79
N GLY A 147 -0.62 -4.96 -1.65
CA GLY A 147 -1.89 -4.24 -1.57
C GLY A 147 -1.84 -3.08 -2.55
N THR A 148 -2.67 -3.11 -3.61
CA THR A 148 -2.48 -2.16 -4.74
C THR A 148 -2.81 -0.72 -4.37
N ASP A 149 -3.71 -0.54 -3.41
CA ASP A 149 -4.40 0.71 -3.10
C ASP A 149 -4.84 1.44 -4.39
N SER A 150 -5.36 0.66 -5.35
CA SER A 150 -5.81 1.22 -6.62
C SER A 150 -7.08 2.05 -6.38
N ALA A 151 -6.92 3.36 -6.34
CA ALA A 151 -7.98 4.32 -6.02
C ALA A 151 -8.34 5.15 -7.28
N PRO A 152 -9.30 4.70 -8.10
CA PRO A 152 -9.74 5.43 -9.29
C PRO A 152 -10.52 6.69 -8.90
N HIS A 153 -10.15 7.80 -9.51
CA HIS A 153 -10.84 9.08 -9.41
C HIS A 153 -11.00 9.67 -10.81
N ALA A 154 -12.18 10.25 -11.08
CA ALA A 154 -12.43 10.89 -12.37
C ALA A 154 -11.48 12.08 -12.57
N VAL A 155 -11.06 12.34 -13.81
CA VAL A 155 -10.05 13.35 -14.13
C VAL A 155 -10.37 14.71 -13.51
N GLU A 156 -11.62 15.15 -13.58
CA GLU A 156 -12.10 16.42 -13.03
C GLU A 156 -11.95 16.52 -11.50
N THR A 157 -11.91 15.39 -10.79
CA THR A 157 -11.70 15.35 -9.34
C THR A 157 -10.22 15.28 -8.95
N LYS A 158 -9.34 14.98 -9.90
CA LYS A 158 -7.87 15.00 -9.73
C LYS A 158 -7.27 16.33 -10.18
N GLU A 159 -7.77 16.87 -11.29
CA GLU A 159 -7.29 18.09 -11.95
C GLU A 159 -8.13 19.31 -11.53
N CYS A 160 -8.19 19.57 -10.21
CA CYS A 160 -8.91 20.71 -9.63
C CYS A 160 -8.12 21.36 -8.49
N GLU A 161 -8.67 22.42 -7.87
CA GLU A 161 -8.03 23.16 -6.76
C GLU A 161 -7.71 22.25 -5.55
N ALA A 162 -8.58 21.27 -5.27
CA ALA A 162 -8.44 20.32 -4.18
C ALA A 162 -8.52 18.87 -4.71
N GLY A 163 -7.53 18.48 -5.50
CA GLY A 163 -7.49 17.17 -6.15
C GLY A 163 -7.52 15.99 -5.18
N CYS A 164 -8.37 14.99 -5.45
CA CYS A 164 -8.49 13.79 -4.63
C CYS A 164 -7.17 13.01 -4.52
N ALA A 165 -6.93 12.40 -3.35
CA ALA A 165 -5.83 11.48 -3.15
C ALA A 165 -6.18 10.10 -3.74
N GLY A 166 -5.29 9.54 -4.55
CA GLY A 166 -5.42 8.19 -5.09
C GLY A 166 -4.66 8.00 -6.40
N VAL A 167 -4.07 6.82 -6.58
CA VAL A 167 -3.42 6.41 -7.84
C VAL A 167 -4.16 5.20 -8.41
N TYR A 168 -4.59 5.28 -9.67
CA TYR A 168 -5.28 4.17 -10.33
C TYR A 168 -4.28 3.18 -10.94
N THR A 169 -3.96 2.10 -10.22
CA THR A 169 -2.90 1.16 -10.61
C THR A 169 -3.44 -0.18 -11.14
N ALA A 170 -4.72 -0.51 -10.96
CA ALA A 170 -5.28 -1.81 -11.30
C ALA A 170 -4.93 -2.32 -12.73
N PRO A 171 -4.93 -1.50 -13.80
CA PRO A 171 -4.62 -1.99 -15.15
C PRO A 171 -3.14 -2.35 -15.36
N VAL A 172 -2.25 -1.88 -14.49
CA VAL A 172 -0.79 -1.95 -14.69
C VAL A 172 -0.05 -2.61 -13.53
N ALA A 173 -0.71 -2.94 -12.42
CA ALA A 173 -0.07 -3.36 -11.18
C ALA A 173 0.87 -4.57 -11.37
N ILE A 174 0.36 -5.68 -11.89
CA ILE A 174 1.16 -6.91 -12.09
C ILE A 174 2.28 -6.70 -13.13
N PRO A 175 2.01 -6.17 -14.35
CA PRO A 175 3.06 -5.80 -15.30
C PRO A 175 4.19 -4.94 -14.73
N LEU A 176 3.82 -3.91 -13.97
CA LEU A 176 4.79 -2.96 -13.42
C LEU A 176 5.59 -3.57 -12.26
N LEU A 177 4.97 -4.42 -11.43
CA LEU A 177 5.69 -5.20 -10.42
C LEU A 177 6.70 -6.13 -11.06
N ALA A 178 6.36 -6.78 -12.17
CA ALA A 178 7.32 -7.62 -12.90
C ALA A 178 8.55 -6.82 -13.37
N GLU A 179 8.37 -5.60 -13.91
CA GLU A 179 9.50 -4.72 -14.23
C GLU A 179 10.34 -4.34 -13.00
N ILE A 180 9.68 -4.01 -11.89
CA ILE A 180 10.34 -3.59 -10.65
C ILE A 180 11.17 -4.76 -10.10
N PHE A 181 10.58 -5.94 -9.96
CA PHE A 181 11.25 -7.14 -9.44
C PHE A 181 12.36 -7.61 -10.38
N GLU A 182 12.19 -7.50 -11.69
CA GLU A 182 13.27 -7.74 -12.68
C GLU A 182 14.45 -6.79 -12.47
N ARG A 183 14.21 -5.49 -12.28
CA ARG A 183 15.28 -4.51 -12.02
C ARG A 183 16.00 -4.74 -10.69
N GLN A 184 15.33 -5.36 -9.72
CA GLN A 184 15.93 -5.76 -8.44
C GLN A 184 16.59 -7.14 -8.50
N ASN A 185 16.62 -7.81 -9.66
CA ASN A 185 17.09 -9.20 -9.80
C ASN A 185 16.38 -10.19 -8.86
N ALA A 186 15.07 -10.00 -8.66
CA ALA A 186 14.25 -10.74 -7.70
C ALA A 186 12.92 -11.24 -8.29
N LEU A 187 12.87 -11.55 -9.61
CA LEU A 187 11.66 -12.04 -10.26
C LEU A 187 11.09 -13.31 -9.61
N ASP A 188 11.96 -14.15 -9.05
CA ASP A 188 11.62 -15.35 -8.29
C ASP A 188 10.79 -15.05 -7.02
N GLN A 189 10.90 -13.84 -6.47
CA GLN A 189 10.15 -13.40 -5.29
C GLN A 189 8.76 -12.82 -5.63
N LEU A 190 8.48 -12.56 -6.92
CA LEU A 190 7.26 -11.88 -7.34
C LEU A 190 5.99 -12.67 -6.99
N GLU A 191 6.00 -13.99 -7.15
CA GLU A 191 4.82 -14.83 -6.89
C GLU A 191 4.48 -14.88 -5.38
N GLY A 192 5.51 -14.98 -4.53
CA GLY A 192 5.33 -14.89 -3.07
C GLY A 192 4.63 -13.59 -2.68
N PHE A 193 5.18 -12.46 -3.13
CA PHE A 193 4.68 -11.12 -2.83
C PHE A 193 3.25 -10.85 -3.35
N THR A 194 2.92 -11.35 -4.55
CA THR A 194 1.66 -11.04 -5.24
C THR A 194 0.54 -12.06 -5.04
N SER A 195 0.85 -13.26 -4.54
CA SER A 195 -0.10 -14.37 -4.45
C SER A 195 -0.09 -15.03 -3.07
N PHE A 196 1.05 -15.60 -2.64
CA PHE A 196 1.06 -16.54 -1.52
C PHE A 196 1.04 -15.87 -0.15
N PHE A 197 1.87 -14.86 0.08
CA PHE A 197 2.01 -14.27 1.42
C PHE A 197 0.71 -13.62 1.90
N GLY A 198 0.00 -12.93 1.00
CA GLY A 198 -1.33 -12.40 1.31
C GLY A 198 -2.37 -13.50 1.57
N ALA A 199 -2.42 -14.54 0.72
CA ALA A 199 -3.36 -15.66 0.92
C ALA A 199 -3.13 -16.35 2.28
N GLU A 200 -1.88 -16.63 2.62
CA GLU A 200 -1.49 -17.20 3.91
C GLU A 200 -1.89 -16.30 5.08
N TRP A 201 -1.60 -15.00 4.99
CA TRP A 201 -1.92 -14.03 6.04
C TRP A 201 -3.42 -14.03 6.39
N TYR A 202 -4.26 -14.03 5.35
CA TYR A 202 -5.71 -14.00 5.44
C TYR A 202 -6.36 -15.38 5.66
N GLY A 203 -5.57 -16.45 5.74
CA GLY A 203 -6.07 -17.82 5.94
C GLY A 203 -6.88 -18.35 4.75
N LEU A 204 -6.54 -17.90 3.54
CA LEU A 204 -7.20 -18.29 2.30
C LEU A 204 -6.35 -19.30 1.51
N PRO A 205 -6.97 -20.25 0.79
CA PRO A 205 -6.23 -21.14 -0.08
C PRO A 205 -5.60 -20.35 -1.25
N PRO A 206 -4.43 -20.78 -1.76
CA PRO A 206 -3.88 -20.23 -2.98
C PRO A 206 -4.85 -20.36 -4.16
N ASN A 207 -4.78 -19.42 -5.10
CA ASN A 207 -5.56 -19.50 -6.33
C ASN A 207 -5.15 -20.73 -7.16
N ALA A 208 -6.14 -21.45 -7.71
CA ALA A 208 -5.90 -22.58 -8.62
C ALA A 208 -5.68 -22.13 -10.08
N ALA A 209 -6.12 -20.91 -10.42
CA ALA A 209 -5.91 -20.32 -11.73
C ALA A 209 -4.55 -19.62 -11.79
N HIS A 210 -3.96 -19.58 -12.99
CA HIS A 210 -2.70 -18.91 -13.25
C HIS A 210 -2.89 -17.80 -14.29
N ILE A 211 -2.08 -16.76 -14.17
CA ILE A 211 -1.88 -15.76 -15.21
C ILE A 211 -0.48 -15.96 -15.81
N THR A 212 -0.30 -15.62 -17.08
CA THR A 212 1.03 -15.66 -17.70
C THR A 212 1.55 -14.24 -17.90
N LEU A 213 2.78 -14.00 -17.45
CA LEU A 213 3.52 -12.77 -17.72
C LEU A 213 4.44 -12.98 -18.91
N GLN A 214 4.21 -12.24 -19.98
CA GLN A 214 5.03 -12.26 -21.18
C GLN A 214 5.87 -10.99 -21.26
N LYS A 215 7.15 -11.13 -21.62
CA LYS A 215 8.05 -10.00 -21.87
C LYS A 215 7.74 -9.40 -23.25
N GLN A 216 6.65 -8.65 -23.28
CA GLN A 216 6.11 -8.00 -24.47
C GLN A 216 5.85 -6.53 -24.17
N GLU A 217 6.40 -5.65 -25.01
CA GLU A 217 6.16 -4.22 -24.89
C GLU A 217 4.71 -3.86 -25.24
N TRP A 218 4.13 -2.95 -24.46
CA TRP A 218 2.83 -2.34 -24.75
C TRP A 218 2.77 -0.93 -24.16
N ILE A 219 1.82 -0.14 -24.65
CA ILE A 219 1.59 1.23 -24.19
C ILE A 219 0.37 1.23 -23.27
N VAL A 220 0.53 1.77 -22.07
CA VAL A 220 -0.58 1.97 -21.14
C VAL A 220 -1.56 2.97 -21.76
N PRO A 221 -2.86 2.67 -21.85
CA PRO A 221 -3.86 3.61 -22.35
C PRO A 221 -3.80 4.94 -21.61
N ASP A 222 -4.02 6.06 -22.32
CA ASP A 222 -4.04 7.38 -21.69
C ASP A 222 -5.20 7.53 -20.71
N ARG A 223 -6.31 6.80 -20.94
CA ARG A 223 -7.51 6.80 -20.11
C ARG A 223 -8.17 5.42 -20.05
N CYS A 224 -8.84 5.16 -18.93
CA CYS A 224 -9.80 4.08 -18.76
C CYS A 224 -11.15 4.70 -18.35
N GLY A 225 -12.03 4.94 -19.33
CA GLY A 225 -13.25 5.73 -19.10
C GLY A 225 -12.90 7.16 -18.70
N THR A 226 -13.37 7.60 -17.52
CA THR A 226 -13.13 8.94 -16.97
C THR A 226 -11.88 9.01 -16.08
N VAL A 227 -11.08 7.94 -15.98
CA VAL A 227 -9.93 7.85 -15.06
C VAL A 227 -8.62 7.76 -15.85
N VAL A 228 -7.55 8.35 -15.32
CA VAL A 228 -6.18 8.23 -15.87
C VAL A 228 -5.44 7.12 -15.10
N PRO A 229 -5.01 6.02 -15.76
CA PRO A 229 -4.22 4.99 -15.10
C PRO A 229 -2.79 5.47 -14.80
N PHE A 230 -2.20 4.88 -13.78
CA PHE A 230 -0.79 5.09 -13.49
C PHE A 230 0.05 4.69 -14.70
N ARG A 231 1.06 5.51 -15.02
CA ARG A 231 1.90 5.34 -16.22
C ARG A 231 1.15 5.50 -17.56
N ALA A 232 0.00 6.19 -17.59
CA ALA A 232 -0.71 6.57 -18.82
C ALA A 232 0.23 7.08 -19.93
N GLY A 233 0.05 6.54 -21.14
CA GLY A 233 0.83 6.86 -22.33
C GLY A 233 2.29 6.37 -22.28
N LYS A 234 2.72 5.69 -21.22
CA LYS A 234 4.07 5.12 -21.10
C LYS A 234 4.12 3.69 -21.57
N LYS A 235 5.31 3.27 -22.00
CA LYS A 235 5.61 1.90 -22.35
C LYS A 235 5.87 1.07 -21.08
N LEU A 236 5.34 -0.15 -21.06
CA LEU A 236 5.74 -1.22 -20.14
C LEU A 236 6.28 -2.42 -20.95
N THR A 237 7.18 -3.21 -20.37
CA THR A 237 7.91 -4.32 -21.01
C THR A 237 7.35 -5.71 -20.66
N TRP A 238 6.48 -5.79 -19.66
CA TRP A 238 5.76 -7.01 -19.27
C TRP A 238 4.28 -6.83 -19.53
N LYS A 239 3.60 -7.90 -19.97
CA LYS A 239 2.16 -7.91 -20.24
C LYS A 239 1.55 -9.19 -19.67
N VAL A 240 0.38 -9.06 -19.04
CA VAL A 240 -0.44 -10.21 -18.63
C VAL A 240 -1.21 -10.73 -19.85
N THR A 241 -1.18 -12.05 -20.06
CA THR A 241 -1.91 -12.76 -21.13
C THR A 241 -2.73 -13.90 -20.58
#